data_AF-A0A969D790-F1
#
_entry.id   AF-A0A969D790-F1
#
_cell.length_a   1.000
_cell.length_b   1.000
_cell.length_c   1.000
_cell.angle_alpha   90.00
_cell.angle_beta   90.00
_cell.angle_gamma   90.00
#
_symmetry.space_group_name_H-M   'P 1'
#
loop_
_entity.id
_entity.type
_entity.pdbx_description
1 polymer ?
#
loop_
_entity_poly.entity_id
_entity_poly.type
_entity_poly.pdbx_seq_one_letter_code
_entity_poly.pdbx_strand_id
1 'polypeptide(L)'
;MKLPTLYSLALILLLAFAGCQPSTQSAFVLVEGSQEKAGIYLPAQEGSPIRLAVQDLVNDVEKVTGVRLEIISNLEQAPANTLMICNLADSAQK
;
A
#
# COMPACT_ATOMS: atom_id res chain seq x y z
N MET A 1 11.27 19.38 52.81
CA MET A 1 11.33 19.60 51.35
C MET A 1 12.00 18.39 50.68
N LYS A 2 11.22 17.40 50.24
CA LYS A 2 11.70 16.22 49.48
C LYS A 2 10.64 15.84 48.44
N LEU A 3 10.41 16.72 47.47
CA LEU A 3 9.50 16.50 46.33
C LEU A 3 10.17 16.22 44.97
N PRO A 4 11.47 16.50 44.69
CA PRO A 4 11.97 16.40 43.31
C PRO A 4 12.21 14.96 42.83
N THR A 5 12.44 14.01 43.73
CA THR A 5 12.81 12.62 43.38
C THR A 5 11.65 11.77 42.85
N LEU A 6 10.40 12.08 43.23
CA LEU A 6 9.23 11.35 42.73
C LEU A 6 8.91 11.67 41.27
N TYR A 7 9.11 12.92 40.85
CA TYR A 7 8.90 13.35 39.46
C TYR A 7 9.94 12.76 38.51
N SER A 8 11.21 12.67 38.95
CA SER A 8 12.28 12.04 38.16
C SER A 8 11.98 10.57 37.87
N LEU A 9 11.44 9.83 38.84
CA LEU A 9 11.11 8.42 38.68
C LEU A 9 9.94 8.20 37.70
N ALA A 10 8.92 9.07 37.76
CA ALA A 10 7.78 9.02 36.84
C ALA A 10 8.17 9.31 35.39
N LEU A 11 9.11 10.25 35.17
CA LEU A 11 9.60 10.60 33.82
C LEU A 11 10.40 9.46 33.18
N ILE A 12 11.24 8.77 33.97
CA ILE A 12 11.99 7.59 33.49
C ILE A 12 11.04 6.44 33.14
N LEU A 13 9.99 6.24 33.93
CA LEU A 13 8.98 5.21 33.67
C LEU A 13 8.21 5.50 32.37
N LEU A 14 7.87 6.76 32.09
CA LEU A 14 7.17 7.19 30.86
C LEU A 14 8.02 7.01 29.60
N LEU A 15 9.33 7.24 29.68
CA LEU A 15 10.25 7.05 28.55
C LEU A 15 10.47 5.57 28.21
N ALA A 16 10.33 4.66 29.18
CA ALA A 16 10.49 3.22 28.96
C ALA A 16 9.37 2.61 28.09
N PHE A 17 8.18 3.21 28.04
CA PHE A 17 7.04 2.73 27.25
C PHE A 17 6.97 3.32 25.82
N ALA A 18 7.80 4.32 25.49
CA ALA A 18 7.82 4.93 24.16
C ALA A 18 8.55 4.07 23.10
N GLY A 19 9.23 3.00 23.50
CA GLY A 19 10.14 2.22 22.65
C GLY A 19 9.53 1.06 21.84
N CYS A 20 8.22 0.80 21.94
CA CYS A 20 7.56 -0.28 21.19
C CYS A 20 6.55 0.28 20.19
N GLN A 21 7.04 0.93 19.13
CA GLN A 21 6.26 1.02 17.90
C GLN A 21 6.58 -0.23 17.06
N PRO A 22 5.64 -1.17 16.88
CA PRO A 22 5.84 -2.22 15.89
C PRO A 22 5.98 -1.52 14.54
N SER A 23 7.17 -1.60 13.94
CA SER A 23 7.35 -1.23 12.54
C SER A 23 6.69 -2.30 11.67
N THR A 24 5.36 -2.32 11.65
CA THR A 24 4.62 -3.13 10.70
C THR A 24 4.70 -2.37 9.38
N GLN A 25 5.72 -2.68 8.58
CA GLN A 25 5.59 -2.53 7.14
C GLN A 25 4.43 -3.43 6.76
N SER A 26 3.25 -2.83 6.59
CA SER A 26 2.06 -3.57 6.16
C SER A 26 2.43 -4.25 4.83
N ALA A 27 2.18 -5.56 4.75
CA ALA A 27 2.42 -6.29 3.52
C ALA A 27 1.57 -5.68 2.40
N PHE A 28 2.04 -5.77 1.16
CA PHE A 28 1.19 -5.46 0.01
C PHE A 28 0.05 -6.48 -0.04
N VAL A 29 -1.19 -5.98 -0.15
CA VAL A 29 -2.41 -6.79 -0.12
C VAL A 29 -3.20 -6.50 -1.38
N LEU A 30 -3.63 -7.52 -2.14
CA LEU A 30 -4.48 -7.29 -3.31
C LEU A 30 -5.92 -6.99 -2.91
N VAL A 31 -6.47 -7.82 -2.02
CA VAL A 31 -7.80 -7.70 -1.45
C VAL A 31 -7.77 -8.25 -0.02
N GLU A 32 -8.28 -7.49 0.94
CA GLU A 32 -8.51 -7.93 2.32
C GLU A 32 -9.93 -7.56 2.74
N GLY A 33 -10.75 -8.59 2.95
CA GLY A 33 -12.18 -8.43 3.16
C GLY A 33 -12.88 -7.76 1.97
N SER A 34 -13.94 -7.00 2.25
CA SER A 34 -14.76 -6.33 1.23
C SER A 34 -14.41 -4.86 1.00
N GLN A 35 -13.54 -4.28 1.81
CA GLN A 35 -13.28 -2.83 1.84
C GLN A 35 -11.85 -2.46 1.45
N GLU A 36 -10.87 -3.32 1.74
CA GLU A 36 -9.48 -3.06 1.38
C GLU A 36 -9.17 -3.75 0.06
N LYS A 37 -8.98 -2.96 -1.00
CA LYS A 37 -8.60 -3.44 -2.33
C LYS A 37 -7.50 -2.57 -2.90
N ALA A 38 -6.55 -3.19 -3.60
CA ALA A 38 -5.51 -2.46 -4.29
C ALA A 38 -6.05 -1.76 -5.55
N GLY A 39 -5.45 -0.63 -5.91
CA GLY A 39 -5.55 -0.07 -7.25
C GLY A 39 -4.55 -0.74 -8.19
N ILE A 40 -4.86 -0.81 -9.48
CA ILE A 40 -3.87 -1.16 -10.51
C ILE A 40 -3.56 0.11 -11.30
N TYR A 41 -2.34 0.62 -11.19
CA TYR A 41 -1.90 1.70 -12.06
C TYR A 41 -1.36 1.12 -13.38
N LEU A 42 -1.95 1.56 -14.49
CA LEU A 42 -1.56 1.19 -15.84
C LEU A 42 -1.45 2.44 -16.72
N PRO A 43 -0.24 2.83 -17.14
CA PRO A 43 -0.06 4.02 -17.98
C PRO A 43 -0.86 3.96 -19.29
N ALA A 44 -1.32 5.11 -19.78
CA ALA A 44 -2.12 5.22 -21.00
C ALA A 44 -1.36 4.78 -22.27
N GLN A 45 -0.03 4.86 -22.25
CA GLN A 45 0.82 4.45 -23.37
C GLN A 45 1.09 2.95 -23.46
N GLU A 46 0.68 2.15 -22.47
CA GLU A 46 0.96 0.71 -22.49
C GLU A 46 0.25 0.02 -23.66
N GLY A 47 0.99 -0.87 -24.32
CA GLY A 47 0.54 -1.58 -25.51
C GLY A 47 -0.63 -2.53 -25.23
N SER A 48 -1.35 -2.89 -26.29
CA SER A 48 -2.50 -3.81 -26.22
C SER A 48 -2.21 -5.13 -25.48
N PRO A 49 -1.06 -5.80 -25.66
CA PRO A 49 -0.77 -7.05 -24.93
C PRO A 49 -0.74 -6.88 -23.41
N ILE A 50 -0.14 -5.79 -22.93
CA ILE A 50 -0.05 -5.50 -21.49
C ILE A 50 -1.44 -5.20 -20.95
N ARG A 51 -2.26 -4.42 -21.67
CA ARG A 51 -3.65 -4.13 -21.30
C ARG A 51 -4.49 -5.40 -21.16
N LEU A 52 -4.33 -6.34 -22.09
CA LEU A 52 -5.03 -7.62 -22.03
C LEU A 52 -4.59 -8.44 -20.82
N ALA A 53 -3.28 -8.53 -20.56
CA ALA A 53 -2.77 -9.22 -19.38
C ALA A 53 -3.27 -8.59 -18.06
N VAL A 54 -3.38 -7.25 -17.99
CA VAL A 54 -3.97 -6.57 -16.82
C VAL A 54 -5.46 -6.90 -16.69
N GLN A 55 -6.20 -6.96 -17.80
CA GLN A 55 -7.61 -7.32 -17.76
C GLN A 55 -7.82 -8.75 -17.27
N ASP A 56 -6.96 -9.69 -17.69
CA ASP A 56 -6.96 -11.06 -17.22
C ASP A 56 -6.67 -11.14 -15.71
N LEU A 57 -5.68 -10.39 -15.23
CA LEU A 57 -5.39 -10.27 -13.79
C LEU A 57 -6.60 -9.75 -13.00
N VAL A 58 -7.26 -8.68 -13.46
CA VAL A 58 -8.46 -8.14 -12.80
C VAL A 58 -9.56 -9.19 -12.74
N ASN A 59 -9.79 -9.90 -13.85
CA ASN A 59 -10.79 -10.96 -13.92
C ASN A 59 -10.46 -12.11 -12.97
N ASP A 60 -9.19 -12.49 -12.86
CA ASP A 60 -8.77 -13.59 -11.99
C ASP A 60 -8.87 -13.23 -10.50
N VAL A 61 -8.53 -12.00 -10.13
CA VAL A 61 -8.76 -11.49 -8.77
C VAL A 61 -10.25 -11.45 -8.45
N GLU A 62 -11.09 -10.97 -9.38
CA GLU A 62 -12.55 -10.95 -9.19
C GLU A 62 -13.13 -12.36 -9.04
N LYS A 63 -12.66 -13.34 -9.83
CA LYS A 63 -13.09 -14.74 -9.70
C LYS A 63 -12.74 -15.35 -8.34
N VAL A 64 -11.55 -15.05 -7.82
CA VAL A 64 -11.07 -15.63 -6.54
C VAL A 64 -11.68 -14.94 -5.33
N THR A 65 -11.82 -13.62 -5.39
CA THR A 65 -12.17 -12.80 -4.21
C THR A 65 -13.61 -12.26 -4.24
N GLY A 66 -14.27 -12.27 -5.41
CA GLY A 66 -15.54 -11.59 -5.63
C GLY A 66 -15.42 -10.06 -5.73
N VAL A 67 -14.21 -9.50 -5.64
CA VAL A 67 -13.95 -8.06 -5.65
C VAL A 67 -13.22 -7.67 -6.92
N ARG A 68 -13.75 -6.66 -7.62
CA ARG A 68 -13.13 -6.11 -8.83
C ARG A 68 -12.17 -4.97 -8.49
N LEU A 69 -10.92 -5.12 -8.91
CA LEU A 69 -9.88 -4.09 -8.80
C LEU A 69 -10.10 -2.97 -9.82
N GLU A 70 -9.72 -1.75 -9.45
CA GLU A 70 -9.84 -0.58 -10.32
C GLU A 70 -8.52 -0.34 -11.09
N ILE A 71 -8.64 -0.07 -12.39
CA ILE A 71 -7.50 0.31 -13.22
C ILE A 71 -7.44 1.85 -13.30
N ILE A 72 -6.30 2.40 -12.93
CA ILE A 72 -6.06 3.83 -12.75
C ILE A 72 -4.99 4.27 -13.75
N SER A 73 -5.27 5.34 -14.48
CA SER A 73 -4.33 5.90 -15.47
C SER A 73 -3.59 7.15 -14.97
N ASN A 74 -3.97 7.70 -13.82
CA ASN A 74 -3.31 8.82 -13.17
C ASN A 74 -2.77 8.41 -11.79
N LEU A 75 -1.45 8.41 -11.64
CA LEU A 75 -0.79 7.98 -10.41
C LEU A 75 -1.16 8.87 -9.20
N GLU A 76 -1.51 10.13 -9.41
CA GLU A 76 -1.94 11.04 -8.33
C GLU A 76 -3.29 10.64 -7.73
N GLN A 77 -4.07 9.83 -8.44
CA GLN A 77 -5.35 9.29 -7.99
C GLN A 77 -5.22 7.86 -7.46
N ALA A 78 -4.01 7.30 -7.46
CA ALA A 78 -3.77 5.93 -7.04
C ALA A 78 -3.89 5.81 -5.51
N PRO A 79 -4.60 4.79 -4.98
CA PRO A 79 -4.63 4.54 -3.55
C PRO A 79 -3.22 4.19 -3.05
N ALA A 80 -2.98 4.37 -1.74
CA ALA A 80 -1.69 4.05 -1.13
C ALA A 80 -1.23 2.61 -1.42
N ASN A 81 -2.19 1.70 -1.53
CA ASN A 81 -1.97 0.31 -1.90
C ASN A 81 -2.23 0.12 -3.40
N THR A 82 -1.19 0.27 -4.22
CA THR A 82 -1.29 0.21 -5.68
C THR A 82 -0.27 -0.74 -6.28
N LEU A 83 -0.73 -1.61 -7.19
CA LEU A 83 0.12 -2.40 -8.08
C LEU A 83 0.41 -1.60 -9.35
N MET A 84 1.67 -1.26 -9.58
CA MET A 84 2.10 -0.59 -10.81
C MET A 84 2.56 -1.61 -11.85
N ILE A 85 1.93 -1.57 -13.02
CA ILE A 85 2.30 -2.43 -14.16
C ILE A 85 2.70 -1.52 -15.32
N CYS A 86 3.95 -1.61 -15.75
CA CYS A 86 4.47 -0.81 -16.86
C CYS A 86 5.62 -1.54 -17.57
N ASN A 87 5.83 -1.23 -18.85
CA ASN A 87 7.05 -1.63 -19.54
C ASN A 87 8.21 -0.73 -19.12
N LEU A 88 9.17 -1.28 -18.38
CA LEU A 88 10.35 -0.53 -17.91
C LEU A 88 11.24 -0.05 -19.08
N ALA A 89 11.32 -0.81 -20.18
CA ALA A 89 12.13 -0.42 -21.32
C ALA A 89 11.63 0.86 -22.00
N ASP A 90 10.30 1.04 -22.06
CA ASP A 90 9.65 2.24 -22.60
C ASP A 90 9.64 3.39 -21.58
N SER A 91 9.67 3.06 -20.28
CA SER A 91 9.65 4.04 -19.19
C SER A 91 11.00 4.71 -18.95
N ALA A 92 12.12 4.06 -19.29
CA ALA A 92 13.48 4.61 -19.15
C ALA A 92 13.89 5.58 -20.28
N GLN A 93 13.07 5.72 -21.33
CA GLN A 93 13.29 6.64 -22.44
C GLN A 93 12.63 8.02 -22.23
N LYS A 94 12.10 8.28 -21.03
CA LYS A 94 11.53 9.55 -20.59
C LYS A 94 12.31 10.09 -19.40
#